data_AF-A0A2X3K6I9-F1
#
_entry.id   AF-A0A2X3K6I9-F1
#
_cell.length_a   1.000
_cell.length_b   1.000
_cell.length_c   1.000
_cell.angle_alpha   90.00
_cell.angle_beta   90.00
_cell.angle_gamma   90.00
#
_symmetry.space_group_name_H-M   'P 1'
#
loop_
_entity.id
_entity.type
_entity.pdbx_description
1 polymer ?
#
loop_
_entity_poly.entity_id
_entity_poly.type
_entity_poly.pdbx_seq_one_letter_code
_entity_poly.pdbx_strand_id
1 'polypeptide(L)'
;MNITPFPTLSPATIDAINVIGQWLAQDDFSGEVPYQADCVILAGNAVMPTIDAACKIARDQQIPLLISGGIGHSTTFLYSAIAQHPHYNTIRTTGRAEATILADIAHQFWHIPHEKIWIEDQSTNCGENARFSIALLKQAVERVHTAIVVQDPTMQRRTMATFRRMTGGQSRCTTLVKLSRIRSSVRK
;
A
#
# COMPACT_ATOMS: atom_id res chain seq x y z
N MET A 1 -21.45 5.37 -22.99
CA MET A 1 -21.19 3.96 -22.66
C MET A 1 -22.31 3.48 -21.76
N ASN A 2 -23.07 2.46 -22.18
CA ASN A 2 -24.02 1.78 -21.29
C ASN A 2 -23.20 0.95 -20.30
N ILE A 3 -23.02 1.47 -19.09
CA ILE A 3 -22.42 0.70 -17.99
C ILE A 3 -23.53 -0.23 -17.49
N THR A 4 -23.50 -1.50 -17.88
CA THR A 4 -24.33 -2.51 -17.24
C THR A 4 -23.96 -2.56 -15.76
N PRO A 5 -24.92 -2.31 -14.84
CA PRO A 5 -24.62 -2.34 -13.42
C PRO A 5 -24.21 -3.74 -12.99
N PHE A 6 -23.34 -3.82 -11.97
CA PHE A 6 -22.97 -5.10 -11.37
C PHE A 6 -24.24 -5.80 -10.81
N PRO A 7 -24.44 -7.10 -11.06
CA PRO A 7 -25.68 -7.79 -10.68
C PRO A 7 -25.83 -7.87 -9.16
N THR A 8 -27.09 -7.88 -8.70
CA THR A 8 -27.39 -8.16 -7.29
C THR A 8 -26.99 -9.59 -6.93
N LEU A 9 -26.32 -9.77 -5.80
CA LEU A 9 -25.89 -11.07 -5.29
C LEU A 9 -26.76 -11.53 -4.11
N SER A 10 -26.79 -12.85 -3.86
CA SER A 10 -27.47 -13.40 -2.69
C SER A 10 -26.77 -12.96 -1.38
N PRO A 11 -27.50 -12.86 -0.25
CA PRO A 11 -26.87 -12.53 1.04
C PRO A 11 -25.71 -13.47 1.40
N ALA A 12 -25.87 -14.77 1.20
CA ALA A 12 -24.81 -15.76 1.47
C ALA A 12 -23.56 -15.52 0.61
N THR A 13 -23.73 -15.11 -0.65
CA THR A 13 -22.61 -14.76 -1.53
C THR A 13 -21.89 -13.49 -1.05
N ILE A 14 -22.65 -12.47 -0.64
CA ILE A 14 -22.09 -11.23 -0.08
C ILE A 14 -21.28 -11.53 1.19
N ASP A 15 -21.83 -12.34 2.09
CA ASP A 15 -21.15 -12.73 3.32
C ASP A 15 -19.85 -13.49 3.04
N ALA A 16 -19.87 -14.44 2.09
CA ALA A 16 -18.68 -15.17 1.68
C ALA A 16 -17.58 -14.25 1.10
N ILE A 17 -17.94 -13.29 0.25
CA ILE A 17 -17.01 -12.30 -0.30
C ILE A 17 -16.41 -11.46 0.83
N ASN A 18 -17.23 -11.00 1.78
CA ASN A 18 -16.76 -10.21 2.92
C ASN A 18 -15.81 -10.99 3.83
N VAL A 19 -16.09 -12.27 4.09
CA VAL A 19 -15.22 -13.16 4.87
C VAL A 19 -13.85 -13.31 4.20
N ILE A 20 -13.83 -13.57 2.88
CA ILE A 20 -12.58 -13.70 2.13
C ILE A 20 -11.83 -12.36 2.09
N GLY A 21 -12.54 -11.26 1.84
CA GLY A 21 -11.97 -9.91 1.80
C GLY A 21 -11.32 -9.53 3.13
N GLN A 22 -12.01 -9.78 4.25
CA GLN A 22 -11.47 -9.56 5.58
C GLN A 22 -10.25 -10.45 5.87
N TRP A 23 -10.29 -11.71 5.43
CA TRP A 23 -9.13 -12.60 5.55
C TRP A 23 -7.94 -12.07 4.73
N LEU A 24 -8.13 -11.68 3.47
CA LEU A 24 -7.06 -11.16 2.60
C LEU A 24 -6.44 -9.86 3.13
N ALA A 25 -7.26 -8.95 3.64
CA ALA A 25 -6.83 -7.64 4.12
C ALA A 25 -5.86 -7.73 5.30
N GLN A 26 -5.90 -8.81 6.10
CA GLN A 26 -5.00 -9.03 7.24
C GLN A 26 -4.86 -7.78 8.14
N ASP A 27 -6.00 -7.34 8.71
CA ASP A 27 -6.09 -6.19 9.62
C ASP A 27 -5.56 -6.53 11.02
N ASP A 28 -4.27 -6.31 11.22
CA ASP A 28 -3.59 -6.51 12.50
C ASP A 28 -3.79 -5.29 13.46
N PHE A 29 -4.54 -4.24 13.07
CA PHE A 29 -4.81 -3.01 13.84
C PHE A 29 -5.99 -3.13 14.82
N SER A 30 -6.46 -4.35 15.10
CA SER A 30 -7.67 -4.61 15.89
C SER A 30 -7.53 -4.38 17.42
N GLY A 31 -6.52 -3.62 17.87
CA GLY A 31 -6.30 -3.26 19.28
C GLY A 31 -6.22 -1.75 19.56
N GLU A 32 -6.37 -1.36 20.83
CA GLU A 32 -6.35 0.04 21.31
C GLU A 32 -4.92 0.64 21.44
N VAL A 33 -3.87 -0.10 21.10
CA VAL A 33 -2.48 0.35 21.31
C VAL A 33 -1.97 1.11 20.08
N PRO A 34 -1.35 2.30 20.26
CA PRO A 34 -0.67 2.99 19.18
C PRO A 34 0.45 2.13 18.58
N TYR A 35 0.43 1.92 17.26
CA TYR A 35 1.49 1.19 16.56
C TYR A 35 2.67 2.12 16.33
N GLN A 36 3.82 1.83 16.94
CA GLN A 36 5.09 2.47 16.64
C GLN A 36 5.89 1.57 15.70
N ALA A 37 6.43 2.15 14.63
CA ALA A 37 7.35 1.48 13.73
C ALA A 37 8.49 2.41 13.34
N ASP A 38 9.59 1.85 12.85
CA ASP A 38 10.75 2.63 12.42
C ASP A 38 10.62 3.08 10.95
N CYS A 39 9.70 2.48 10.19
CA CYS A 39 9.50 2.75 8.76
C CYS A 39 8.08 2.34 8.30
N VAL A 40 7.59 2.99 7.24
CA VAL A 40 6.43 2.54 6.47
C VAL A 40 6.91 2.09 5.09
N ILE A 41 6.50 0.90 4.65
CA ILE A 41 6.68 0.41 3.28
C ILE A 41 5.36 0.51 2.54
N LEU A 42 5.26 1.34 1.52
CA LEU A 42 4.14 1.36 0.57
C LEU A 42 4.52 0.53 -0.66
N ALA A 43 3.88 -0.64 -0.81
CA ALA A 43 4.01 -1.43 -2.02
C ALA A 43 3.08 -0.88 -3.11
N GLY A 44 3.60 -0.78 -4.33
CA GLY A 44 2.92 -0.19 -5.48
C GLY A 44 1.53 -0.79 -5.73
N ASN A 45 0.53 0.08 -5.82
CA ASN A 45 -0.87 -0.25 -6.04
C ASN A 45 -1.66 0.98 -6.52
N ALA A 46 -2.95 0.79 -6.84
CA ALA A 46 -3.82 1.84 -7.38
C ALA A 46 -4.94 2.29 -6.41
N VAL A 47 -4.90 1.87 -5.14
CA VAL A 47 -5.96 2.12 -4.16
C VAL A 47 -5.60 3.39 -3.39
N MET A 48 -6.08 4.55 -3.86
CA MET A 48 -5.79 5.88 -3.25
C MET A 48 -5.93 5.93 -1.72
N PRO A 49 -6.99 5.36 -1.14
CA PRO A 49 -7.13 5.36 0.32
C PRO A 49 -6.01 4.60 1.04
N THR A 50 -5.52 3.49 0.45
CA THR A 50 -4.36 2.72 0.94
C THR A 50 -3.08 3.56 0.85
N ILE A 51 -2.90 4.27 -0.26
CA ILE A 51 -1.77 5.18 -0.47
C ILE A 51 -1.79 6.33 0.56
N ASP A 52 -2.96 6.93 0.77
CA ASP A 52 -3.19 7.98 1.75
C ASP A 52 -2.92 7.49 3.17
N ALA A 53 -3.33 6.26 3.51
CA ALA A 53 -3.04 5.67 4.81
C ALA A 53 -1.52 5.57 5.04
N ALA A 54 -0.75 5.06 4.07
CA ALA A 54 0.71 4.99 4.15
C ALA A 54 1.33 6.37 4.45
N CYS A 55 0.91 7.38 3.69
CA CYS A 55 1.41 8.75 3.85
C CYS A 55 1.02 9.35 5.20
N LYS A 56 -0.23 9.14 5.65
CA LYS A 56 -0.73 9.58 6.95
C LYS A 56 0.14 9.06 8.09
N ILE A 57 0.45 7.76 8.10
CA ILE A 57 1.24 7.14 9.16
C ILE A 57 2.66 7.70 9.17
N ALA A 58 3.32 7.72 8.01
CA ALA A 58 4.69 8.20 7.89
C ALA A 58 4.81 9.65 8.34
N ARG A 59 3.87 10.50 7.91
CA ARG A 59 3.80 11.91 8.30
C ARG A 59 3.55 12.07 9.80
N ASP A 60 2.53 11.41 10.33
CA ASP A 60 2.13 11.58 11.73
C ASP A 60 3.18 11.04 12.71
N GLN A 61 3.87 9.95 12.36
CA GLN A 61 4.94 9.37 13.18
C GLN A 61 6.33 9.97 12.88
N GLN A 62 6.45 10.81 11.84
CA GLN A 62 7.71 11.42 11.39
C GLN A 62 8.81 10.41 11.03
N ILE A 63 8.39 9.23 10.52
CA ILE A 63 9.27 8.11 10.14
C ILE A 63 9.43 8.02 8.62
N PRO A 64 10.50 7.39 8.12
CA PRO A 64 10.71 7.18 6.69
C PRO A 64 9.57 6.41 6.01
N LEU A 65 9.22 6.84 4.80
CA LEU A 65 8.32 6.17 3.87
C LEU A 65 9.13 5.56 2.72
N LEU A 66 9.29 4.25 2.74
CA LEU A 66 9.82 3.48 1.62
C LEU A 66 8.68 3.17 0.64
N ILE A 67 8.80 3.61 -0.60
CA ILE A 67 7.83 3.34 -1.66
C ILE A 67 8.46 2.38 -2.66
N SER A 68 7.85 1.21 -2.87
CA SER A 68 8.39 0.13 -3.69
C SER A 68 7.43 -0.23 -4.82
N GLY A 69 7.83 0.07 -6.05
CA GLY A 69 7.06 -0.22 -7.27
C GLY A 69 7.70 0.37 -8.52
N GLY A 70 8.12 -0.49 -9.44
CA GLY A 70 8.57 -0.12 -10.78
C GLY A 70 7.44 -0.10 -11.79
N ILE A 71 7.56 -0.90 -12.85
CA ILE A 71 6.54 -1.10 -13.87
C ILE A 71 6.07 -2.56 -13.82
N GLY A 72 4.80 -2.77 -13.45
CA GLY A 72 4.16 -4.08 -13.38
C GLY A 72 2.68 -4.07 -13.77
N HIS A 73 1.97 -5.12 -13.37
CA HIS A 73 0.56 -5.35 -13.73
C HIS A 73 -0.40 -4.26 -13.21
N SER A 74 -0.07 -3.60 -12.09
CA SER A 74 -0.87 -2.55 -11.46
C SER A 74 -0.68 -1.16 -12.07
N THR A 75 0.38 -0.95 -12.84
CA THR A 75 0.85 0.38 -13.26
C THR A 75 -0.24 1.19 -13.98
N THR A 76 -0.92 0.58 -14.95
CA THR A 76 -1.95 1.27 -15.75
C THR A 76 -3.21 1.56 -14.93
N PHE A 77 -3.51 0.74 -13.92
CA PHE A 77 -4.57 1.02 -12.96
C PHE A 77 -4.22 2.23 -12.09
N LEU A 78 -2.97 2.33 -11.64
CA LEU A 78 -2.49 3.51 -10.90
C LEU A 78 -2.61 4.77 -11.77
N TYR A 79 -2.17 4.72 -13.03
CA TYR A 79 -2.29 5.85 -13.96
C TYR A 79 -3.74 6.32 -14.08
N SER A 80 -4.66 5.38 -14.25
CA SER A 80 -6.10 5.66 -14.40
C SER A 80 -6.69 6.25 -13.11
N ALA A 81 -6.34 5.69 -11.96
CA ALA A 81 -6.81 6.15 -10.66
C ALA A 81 -6.32 7.58 -10.36
N ILE A 82 -5.07 7.91 -10.70
CA ILE A 82 -4.52 9.26 -10.55
C ILE A 82 -5.24 10.26 -11.46
N ALA A 83 -5.42 9.91 -12.74
CA ALA A 83 -6.10 10.77 -13.71
C ALA A 83 -7.55 11.10 -13.30
N GLN A 84 -8.22 10.18 -12.59
CA GLN A 84 -9.60 10.34 -12.10
C GLN A 84 -9.68 10.98 -10.72
N HIS A 85 -8.57 11.10 -9.99
CA HIS A 85 -8.57 11.61 -8.62
C HIS A 85 -8.81 13.13 -8.60
N PRO A 86 -9.68 13.68 -7.73
CA PRO A 86 -10.00 15.11 -7.72
C PRO A 86 -8.80 16.02 -7.41
N HIS A 87 -7.79 15.51 -6.68
CA HIS A 87 -6.62 16.28 -6.28
C HIS A 87 -5.32 15.82 -6.95
N TYR A 88 -5.17 14.52 -7.21
CA TYR A 88 -3.91 13.95 -7.70
C TYR A 88 -3.80 13.97 -9.23
N ASN A 89 -4.87 14.36 -9.94
CA ASN A 89 -4.90 14.44 -11.41
C ASN A 89 -3.84 15.39 -12.03
N THR A 90 -3.18 16.20 -11.22
CA THR A 90 -2.06 17.07 -11.64
C THR A 90 -0.73 16.32 -11.73
N ILE A 91 -0.61 15.14 -11.12
CA ILE A 91 0.61 14.32 -11.16
C ILE A 91 0.73 13.66 -12.53
N ARG A 92 1.88 13.82 -13.18
CA ARG A 92 2.18 13.13 -14.44
C ARG A 92 2.28 11.62 -14.22
N THR A 93 1.73 10.80 -15.12
CA THR A 93 1.67 9.34 -14.92
C THR A 93 2.43 8.57 -16.01
N THR A 94 1.94 8.60 -17.25
CA THR A 94 2.40 7.75 -18.35
C THR A 94 3.92 7.66 -18.47
N GLY A 95 4.44 6.43 -18.45
CA GLY A 95 5.87 6.12 -18.62
C GLY A 95 6.71 6.21 -17.35
N ARG A 96 6.11 6.51 -16.19
CA ARG A 96 6.81 6.61 -14.90
C ARG A 96 6.56 5.38 -14.04
N ALA A 97 7.57 4.99 -13.27
CA ALA A 97 7.42 3.94 -12.26
C ALA A 97 6.37 4.32 -11.21
N GLU A 98 5.72 3.30 -10.65
CA GLU A 98 4.70 3.46 -9.61
C GLU A 98 5.26 4.26 -8.42
N ALA A 99 6.46 3.91 -7.94
CA ALA A 99 7.08 4.55 -6.78
C ALA A 99 7.37 6.04 -7.02
N THR A 100 7.73 6.45 -8.23
CA THR A 100 7.96 7.87 -8.55
C THR A 100 6.65 8.67 -8.52
N ILE A 101 5.55 8.09 -9.01
CA ILE A 101 4.22 8.73 -8.97
C ILE A 101 3.73 8.83 -7.53
N LEU A 102 3.86 7.77 -6.75
CA LEU A 102 3.44 7.73 -5.36
C LEU A 102 4.31 8.65 -4.47
N ALA A 103 5.59 8.83 -4.79
CA ALA A 103 6.46 9.81 -4.13
C ALA A 103 5.99 11.25 -4.35
N ASP A 104 5.46 11.59 -5.53
CA ASP A 104 4.86 12.90 -5.78
C ASP A 104 3.63 13.12 -4.89
N ILE A 105 2.80 12.09 -4.67
CA ILE A 105 1.66 12.17 -3.74
C ILE A 105 2.16 12.46 -2.32
N ALA A 106 3.12 11.66 -1.85
CA ALA A 106 3.69 11.76 -0.52
C ALA A 106 4.31 13.15 -0.26
N HIS A 107 5.04 13.69 -1.24
CA HIS A 107 5.70 14.98 -1.09
C HIS A 107 4.75 16.16 -1.31
N GLN A 108 4.05 16.21 -2.44
CA GLN A 108 3.30 17.40 -2.87
C GLN A 108 2.01 17.59 -2.09
N PHE A 109 1.35 16.49 -1.67
CA PHE A 109 0.02 16.55 -1.04
C PHE A 109 0.04 16.18 0.44
N TRP A 110 0.98 15.33 0.86
CA TRP A 110 1.16 14.93 2.26
C TRP A 110 2.30 15.66 2.97
N HIS A 111 3.06 16.48 2.24
CA HIS A 111 4.16 17.30 2.75
C HIS A 111 5.24 16.50 3.49
N ILE A 112 5.47 15.25 3.06
CA ILE A 112 6.57 14.44 3.57
C ILE A 112 7.88 14.96 2.95
N PRO A 113 8.90 15.31 3.75
CA PRO A 113 10.18 15.79 3.24
C PRO A 113 10.87 14.77 2.33
N HIS A 114 11.60 15.23 1.31
CA HIS A 114 12.27 14.34 0.35
C HIS A 114 13.25 13.37 1.03
N GLU A 115 13.96 13.82 2.07
CA GLU A 115 14.90 13.01 2.85
C GLU A 115 14.23 11.86 3.62
N LYS A 116 12.91 11.92 3.81
CA LYS A 116 12.11 10.87 4.45
C LYS A 116 11.44 9.93 3.43
N ILE A 117 11.56 10.17 2.13
CA ILE A 117 10.97 9.33 1.08
C ILE A 117 12.06 8.50 0.43
N TRP A 118 12.00 7.18 0.61
CA TRP A 118 12.93 6.25 -0.01
C TRP A 118 12.26 5.57 -1.21
N ILE A 119 12.81 5.76 -2.41
CA ILE A 119 12.21 5.29 -3.65
C ILE A 119 12.91 4.01 -4.11
N GLU A 120 12.12 2.96 -4.33
CA GLU A 120 12.51 1.75 -5.04
C GLU A 120 11.61 1.59 -6.27
N ASP A 121 12.14 1.86 -7.46
CA ASP A 121 11.39 2.02 -8.71
C ASP A 121 11.71 0.95 -9.77
N GLN A 122 12.29 -0.18 -9.37
CA GLN A 122 12.74 -1.25 -10.28
C GLN A 122 11.89 -2.53 -10.19
N SER A 123 11.14 -2.72 -9.10
CA SER A 123 10.31 -3.92 -8.90
C SER A 123 9.17 -4.05 -9.92
N THR A 124 9.01 -5.23 -10.52
CA THR A 124 7.97 -5.51 -11.52
C THR A 124 6.79 -6.33 -10.99
N ASN A 125 6.91 -6.84 -9.76
CA ASN A 125 5.92 -7.71 -9.14
C ASN A 125 6.04 -7.68 -7.60
N CYS A 126 5.03 -8.23 -6.93
CA CYS A 126 4.96 -8.31 -5.47
C CYS A 126 6.15 -9.01 -4.81
N GLY A 127 6.73 -10.02 -5.45
CA GLY A 127 7.94 -10.71 -4.97
C GLY A 127 9.13 -9.75 -4.92
N GLU A 128 9.32 -9.02 -6.01
CA GLU A 128 10.38 -8.02 -6.11
C GLU A 128 10.15 -6.82 -5.20
N ASN A 129 8.90 -6.36 -5.01
CA ASN A 129 8.64 -5.28 -4.05
C ASN A 129 9.19 -5.65 -2.67
N ALA A 130 8.91 -6.86 -2.19
CA ALA A 130 9.42 -7.34 -0.90
C ALA A 130 10.95 -7.46 -0.90
N ARG A 131 11.53 -8.09 -1.94
CA ARG A 131 12.97 -8.34 -2.03
C ARG A 131 13.78 -7.04 -2.07
N PHE A 132 13.36 -6.10 -2.90
CA PHE A 132 14.05 -4.82 -3.08
C PHE A 132 13.83 -3.88 -1.90
N SER A 133 12.63 -3.86 -1.30
CA SER A 133 12.41 -3.15 -0.03
C SER A 133 13.36 -3.65 1.05
N ILE A 134 13.50 -4.98 1.23
CA ILE A 134 14.43 -5.56 2.20
C ILE A 134 15.88 -5.18 1.89
N ALA A 135 16.28 -5.19 0.61
CA ALA A 135 17.62 -4.79 0.20
C ALA A 135 17.90 -3.31 0.54
N LEU A 136 16.95 -2.42 0.29
CA LEU A 136 17.06 -0.99 0.59
C LEU A 136 17.10 -0.74 2.11
N LEU A 137 16.25 -1.42 2.89
CA LEU A 137 16.30 -1.35 4.35
C LEU A 137 17.64 -1.78 4.95
N LYS A 138 18.34 -2.75 4.33
CA LYS A 138 19.67 -3.18 4.77
C LYS A 138 20.78 -2.16 4.47
N GLN A 139 20.54 -1.24 3.55
CA GLN A 139 21.46 -0.16 3.19
C GLN A 139 21.22 1.12 3.99
N ALA A 140 20.13 1.20 4.75
CA ALA A 140 19.80 2.35 5.57
C ALA A 140 20.88 2.59 6.64
N VAL A 141 21.23 3.86 6.84
CA VAL A 141 22.20 4.28 7.87
C VAL A 141 21.67 3.95 9.28
N GLU A 142 20.39 4.17 9.49
CA GLU A 142 19.69 3.80 10.72
C GLU A 142 19.06 2.42 10.58
N ARG A 143 19.19 1.62 11.64
CA ARG A 143 18.69 0.25 11.64
C ARG A 143 17.17 0.23 11.82
N VAL A 144 16.47 -0.19 10.78
CA VAL A 144 15.02 -0.44 10.83
C VAL A 144 14.76 -1.82 11.46
N HIS A 145 14.14 -1.85 12.64
CA HIS A 145 13.77 -3.08 13.34
C HIS A 145 12.33 -3.51 13.05
N THR A 146 11.46 -2.53 12.86
CA THR A 146 10.03 -2.68 12.64
C THR A 146 9.59 -1.83 11.47
N ALA A 147 8.79 -2.42 10.58
CA ALA A 147 8.21 -1.71 9.46
C ALA A 147 6.73 -2.08 9.30
N ILE A 148 5.92 -1.07 8.99
CA ILE A 148 4.52 -1.24 8.61
C ILE A 148 4.48 -1.46 7.10
N VAL A 149 3.86 -2.54 6.65
CA VAL A 149 3.73 -2.83 5.20
C VAL A 149 2.34 -2.48 4.76
N VAL A 150 2.23 -1.52 3.85
CA VAL A 150 1.00 -1.00 3.26
C VAL A 150 0.83 -1.45 1.82
N GLN A 151 -0.25 -2.18 1.53
CA GLN A 151 -0.57 -2.73 0.20
C GLN A 151 -2.10 -2.78 0.00
N ASP A 152 -2.53 -2.91 -1.26
CA ASP A 152 -3.90 -3.24 -1.65
C ASP A 152 -4.47 -4.36 -0.74
N PRO A 153 -5.66 -4.18 -0.14
CA PRO A 153 -6.25 -5.15 0.77
C PRO A 153 -6.39 -6.56 0.19
N THR A 154 -6.62 -6.69 -1.12
CA THR A 154 -6.73 -8.00 -1.79
C THR A 154 -5.39 -8.73 -1.87
N MET A 155 -4.28 -7.98 -1.79
CA MET A 155 -2.92 -8.48 -1.97
C MET A 155 -2.12 -8.53 -0.65
N GLN A 156 -2.64 -7.93 0.42
CA GLN A 156 -1.92 -7.76 1.68
C GLN A 156 -1.37 -9.06 2.25
N ARG A 157 -2.23 -10.06 2.46
CA ARG A 157 -1.82 -11.35 3.05
C ARG A 157 -0.72 -12.01 2.23
N ARG A 158 -0.78 -11.92 0.90
CA ARG A 158 0.25 -12.46 0.01
C ARG A 158 1.57 -11.70 0.19
N THR A 159 1.54 -10.38 0.18
CA THR A 159 2.72 -9.53 0.39
C THR A 159 3.38 -9.82 1.73
N MET A 160 2.60 -9.91 2.81
CA MET A 160 3.11 -10.25 4.15
C MET A 160 3.77 -11.63 4.18
N ALA A 161 3.17 -12.64 3.54
CA ALA A 161 3.77 -13.97 3.43
C ALA A 161 5.10 -13.94 2.66
N THR A 162 5.20 -13.11 1.61
CA THR A 162 6.44 -12.90 0.85
C THR A 162 7.54 -12.27 1.72
N PHE A 163 7.25 -11.20 2.46
CA PHE A 163 8.21 -10.60 3.39
C PHE A 163 8.70 -11.61 4.43
N ARG A 164 7.78 -12.37 5.06
CA ARG A 164 8.13 -13.41 6.03
C ARG A 164 9.03 -14.49 5.44
N ARG A 165 8.72 -14.95 4.22
CA ARG A 165 9.51 -15.96 3.50
C ARG A 165 10.94 -15.49 3.21
N MET A 166 11.13 -14.21 2.89
CA MET A 166 12.43 -13.64 2.55
C MET A 166 13.28 -13.31 3.78
N THR A 167 12.63 -13.04 4.91
CA THR A 167 13.27 -12.69 6.18
C THR A 167 13.44 -13.89 7.13
N GLY A 168 13.04 -15.08 6.70
CA GLY A 168 13.10 -16.31 7.52
C GLY A 168 12.18 -16.26 8.74
N GLY A 169 11.15 -15.41 8.74
CA GLY A 169 10.27 -15.19 9.90
C GLY A 169 10.92 -14.50 11.10
N GLN A 170 12.19 -14.10 11.01
CA GLN A 170 12.95 -13.48 12.11
C GLN A 170 12.86 -11.95 12.13
N SER A 171 12.50 -11.32 11.02
CA SER A 171 12.27 -9.87 11.00
C SER A 171 10.90 -9.56 11.60
N ARG A 172 10.86 -8.69 12.60
CA ARG A 172 9.64 -8.07 13.14
C ARG A 172 9.06 -7.04 12.14
N CYS A 173 8.94 -7.41 10.88
CA CYS A 173 8.22 -6.66 9.86
C CYS A 173 6.73 -7.03 10.03
N THR A 174 6.06 -6.35 10.95
CA THR A 174 4.70 -6.69 11.35
C THR A 174 3.82 -5.46 11.20
N THR A 175 2.64 -5.68 10.63
CA THR A 175 1.41 -4.85 10.68
C THR A 175 1.10 -4.02 9.42
N LEU A 176 -0.15 -4.12 8.92
CA LEU A 176 -0.80 -3.28 7.89
C LEU A 176 -1.90 -2.44 8.53
N VAL A 177 -2.01 -1.16 8.15
CA VAL A 177 -3.06 -0.21 8.57
C VAL A 177 -4.46 -0.52 8.03
N LYS A 178 -5.41 -0.52 8.97
CA LYS A 178 -6.84 -0.49 8.73
C LYS A 178 -7.30 0.83 8.09
N LEU A 179 -7.83 0.76 6.88
CA LEU A 179 -8.80 1.75 6.40
C LEU A 179 -10.17 1.39 6.96
N SER A 180 -10.42 1.74 8.22
CA SER A 180 -11.76 1.60 8.77
C SER A 180 -12.67 2.60 8.07
N ARG A 181 -13.50 2.08 7.16
CA ARG A 181 -14.61 2.73 6.44
C ARG A 181 -14.23 3.50 5.18
N ILE A 182 -13.93 2.76 4.11
CA ILE A 182 -14.70 3.02 2.89
C ILE A 182 -15.87 2.08 2.97
N ARG A 183 -17.06 2.63 3.21
CA ARG A 183 -18.29 1.90 2.95
C ARG A 183 -18.40 1.67 1.43
N SER A 184 -17.68 0.71 0.90
CA SER A 184 -18.24 -0.18 -0.12
C SER A 184 -18.80 -1.40 0.62
N SER A 185 -19.68 -1.12 1.58
CA SER A 185 -20.79 -2.04 1.76
C SER A 185 -21.37 -2.19 0.36
N VAL A 186 -21.42 -3.41 -0.17
CA VAL A 186 -22.41 -3.73 -1.19
C VAL A 186 -23.75 -3.56 -0.48
N ARG A 187 -24.20 -2.30 -0.40
CA ARG A 187 -25.48 -1.88 0.11
C ARG A 187 -26.38 -1.84 -1.11
N LYS A 188 -27.56 -2.47 -0.95
CA LYS A 188 -28.66 -2.44 -1.91
C LYS A 188 -28.86 -1.05 -2.52
#